data_AF-A0AAD7K2E9-F1
#
_entry.id   AF-A0AAD7K2E9-F1
#
_cell.length_a   1.000
_cell.length_b   1.000
_cell.length_c   1.000
_cell.angle_alpha   90.00
_cell.angle_beta   90.00
_cell.angle_gamma   90.00
#
_symmetry.space_group_name_H-M   'P 1'
#
loop_
_entity.id
_entity.type
_entity.pdbx_description
1 polymer ?
#
loop_
_entity_poly.entity_id
_entity_poly.type
_entity_poly.pdbx_seq_one_letter_code
_entity_poly.pdbx_strand_id
1 'polypeptide(L)'
;MKETIRSRLKELEKKAGQEPSTVYLQQPYLSDGRRFIRFTESAFWSPDIPIQDRPFDLITRLLENSMNGAGKCGFFFLDPAILSSSGSQSHHQTQPSIALLNVSHLWGSILYPKTLDAGYMEDGFLRLVLRNLSGDLEAASLDPTLVVQTIQTEVLLSYYYLYAACPVEGRYHCAIAVSLALGAGLNTLGPALHQRRKVYPPFSLATPDILPLAGNSVEETYRVKAFWAVLVLNNYWVAAYGFPSAMPTGIPIDTPWPSSAGGGATISTFLNGCDLHGFSPTGLVAKASALLEQVIAFSVSTADTPDPRTLDSFASISTRSRASLPPLSGDPPLVIAHVLTDVAILRSHSPYLGTSSAMRDTVLLAAGRVVENLEMANLHESVIDPILAPGKSDVDYDPPRAHKSDYP
;
A
#
# COMPACT_ATOMS: atom_id res chain seq x y z
N MET A 1 40.51 -33.73 10.03
CA MET A 1 41.23 -33.36 8.78
C MET A 1 42.22 -34.42 8.30
N LYS A 2 43.17 -34.89 9.14
CA LYS A 2 44.11 -35.97 8.77
C LYS A 2 43.44 -37.31 8.42
N GLU A 3 42.33 -37.63 9.08
CA GLU A 3 41.54 -38.85 8.79
C GLU A 3 40.66 -38.73 7.55
N THR A 4 40.14 -37.53 7.28
CA THR A 4 39.37 -37.22 6.06
C THR A 4 40.24 -37.42 4.81
N ILE A 5 41.51 -37.03 4.87
CA ILE A 5 42.47 -37.20 3.77
C ILE A 5 42.84 -38.68 3.57
N ARG A 6 43.00 -39.46 4.65
CA ARG A 6 43.25 -40.92 4.55
C ARG A 6 42.06 -41.69 3.99
N SER A 7 40.85 -41.28 4.32
CA SER A 7 39.63 -41.90 3.78
C SER A 7 39.51 -41.66 2.28
N ARG A 8 39.82 -40.44 1.82
CA ARG A 8 39.81 -40.08 0.39
C ARG A 8 40.92 -40.76 -0.41
N LEU A 9 42.09 -40.99 0.19
CA LEU A 9 43.18 -41.73 -0.46
C LEU A 9 42.81 -43.21 -0.69
N LYS A 10 42.20 -43.87 0.30
CA LYS A 10 41.71 -45.26 0.18
C LYS A 10 40.59 -45.42 -0.84
N GLU A 11 39.75 -44.40 -1.01
CA GLU A 11 38.68 -44.40 -2.02
C GLU A 11 39.24 -44.29 -3.44
N LEU A 12 40.34 -43.54 -3.62
CA LEU A 12 41.01 -43.37 -4.90
C LEU A 12 41.87 -44.58 -5.30
N GLU A 13 42.52 -45.24 -4.34
CA GLU A 13 43.24 -46.52 -4.59
C GLU A 13 42.29 -47.64 -5.02
N LYS A 14 41.04 -47.63 -4.53
CA LYS A 14 40.02 -48.62 -4.93
C LYS A 14 39.49 -48.41 -6.35
N LYS A 15 39.58 -47.20 -6.90
CA LYS A 15 39.12 -46.85 -8.26
C LYS A 15 40.18 -47.07 -9.36
N ALA A 16 41.45 -47.25 -8.99
CA ALA A 16 42.54 -47.42 -9.96
C ALA A 16 42.62 -48.82 -10.59
N GLY A 17 41.77 -49.78 -10.18
CA GLY A 17 41.77 -51.16 -10.66
C GLY A 17 40.64 -51.53 -11.63
N GLN A 18 39.84 -50.58 -12.13
CA GLN A 18 38.78 -50.86 -13.11
C GLN A 18 39.19 -50.40 -14.52
N GLU A 19 39.31 -51.36 -15.44
CA GLU A 19 39.57 -51.13 -16.87
C GLU A 19 38.44 -50.33 -17.57
N PRO A 20 38.77 -49.61 -18.67
CA PRO A 20 37.90 -48.56 -19.22
C PRO A 20 36.73 -49.13 -20.03
N SER A 21 35.51 -48.75 -19.65
CA SER A 21 34.32 -48.99 -20.46
C SER A 21 34.28 -47.99 -21.63
N THR A 22 34.18 -48.52 -22.84
CA THR A 22 34.15 -47.82 -24.13
C THR A 22 33.01 -46.80 -24.20
N VAL A 23 33.33 -45.53 -24.47
CA VAL A 23 32.36 -44.42 -24.60
C VAL A 23 31.91 -44.32 -26.06
N TYR A 24 30.61 -44.52 -26.31
CA TYR A 24 29.99 -44.16 -27.59
C TYR A 24 29.57 -42.69 -27.57
N LEU A 25 30.07 -41.91 -28.52
CA LEU A 25 29.62 -40.54 -28.79
C LEU A 25 28.31 -40.58 -29.59
N GLN A 26 27.20 -40.15 -28.97
CA GLN A 26 25.97 -39.85 -29.70
C GLN A 26 26.00 -38.41 -30.23
N GLN A 27 25.79 -38.27 -31.53
CA GLN A 27 25.73 -36.99 -32.26
C GLN A 27 24.34 -36.34 -32.09
N PRO A 28 24.20 -35.12 -31.54
CA PRO A 28 22.89 -34.55 -31.20
C PRO A 28 22.24 -33.71 -32.30
N TYR A 29 22.73 -33.73 -33.55
CA TYR A 29 22.21 -32.88 -34.63
C TYR A 29 21.72 -33.69 -35.85
N LEU A 30 20.83 -34.65 -35.64
CA LEU A 30 19.93 -35.13 -36.69
C LEU A 30 18.52 -35.25 -36.11
N SER A 31 17.68 -34.33 -36.59
CA SER A 31 16.27 -34.11 -36.26
C SER A 31 15.38 -35.31 -36.56
N ASP A 32 14.43 -35.61 -35.66
CA ASP A 32 13.05 -35.87 -36.10
C ASP A 32 12.00 -35.64 -34.99
N GLY A 33 10.92 -34.96 -35.39
CA GLY A 33 9.54 -35.21 -34.98
C GLY A 33 9.14 -35.13 -33.50
N ARG A 34 8.56 -33.99 -33.10
CA ARG A 34 7.56 -33.86 -32.02
C ARG A 34 8.01 -34.33 -30.63
N ARG A 35 8.81 -33.53 -29.95
CA ARG A 35 8.70 -33.38 -28.49
C ARG A 35 8.24 -31.96 -28.20
N PHE A 36 6.99 -31.83 -27.77
CA PHE A 36 6.56 -30.67 -27.01
C PHE A 36 7.54 -30.51 -25.85
N ILE A 37 8.41 -29.50 -25.93
CA ILE A 37 9.10 -29.01 -24.76
C ILE A 37 7.98 -28.48 -23.88
N ARG A 38 7.61 -29.24 -22.84
CA ARG A 38 6.93 -28.64 -21.68
C ARG A 38 7.93 -27.65 -21.11
N PHE A 39 7.84 -26.39 -21.54
CA PHE A 39 8.36 -25.29 -20.76
C PHE A 39 7.65 -25.40 -19.41
N THR A 40 8.38 -25.83 -18.39
CA THR A 40 7.87 -25.81 -17.02
C THR A 40 7.65 -24.35 -16.66
N GLU A 41 6.45 -23.99 -16.17
CA GLU A 41 6.08 -22.62 -15.79
C GLU A 41 7.19 -21.94 -14.97
N SER A 42 7.83 -22.70 -14.07
CA SER A 42 9.08 -22.39 -13.34
C SER A 42 10.11 -21.53 -14.09
N ALA A 43 10.37 -21.78 -15.38
CA ALA A 43 11.39 -21.06 -16.14
C ALA A 43 11.00 -19.61 -16.44
N PHE A 44 9.71 -19.30 -16.60
CA PHE A 44 9.21 -17.94 -16.87
C PHE A 44 9.27 -17.01 -15.65
N TRP A 45 9.50 -17.57 -14.47
CA TRP A 45 9.51 -16.85 -13.20
C TRP A 45 10.90 -16.47 -12.72
N SER A 46 11.94 -16.79 -13.51
CA SER A 46 13.28 -16.32 -13.20
C SER A 46 13.30 -14.78 -13.18
N PRO A 47 13.85 -14.16 -12.13
CA PRO A 47 13.96 -12.71 -12.06
C PRO A 47 14.87 -12.11 -13.14
N ASP A 48 15.66 -12.95 -13.82
CA ASP A 48 16.56 -12.55 -14.89
C ASP A 48 15.85 -12.39 -16.25
N ILE A 49 14.59 -12.83 -16.37
CA ILE A 49 13.81 -12.69 -17.61
C ILE A 49 13.10 -11.33 -17.62
N PRO A 50 13.40 -10.46 -18.60
CA PRO A 50 12.67 -9.21 -18.81
C PRO A 50 11.16 -9.45 -18.91
N ILE A 51 10.35 -8.52 -18.37
CA ILE A 51 8.88 -8.63 -18.43
C ILE A 51 8.38 -8.78 -19.88
N GLN A 52 9.06 -8.15 -20.84
CA GLN A 52 8.73 -8.21 -22.27
C GLN A 52 8.84 -9.64 -22.84
N ASP A 53 9.63 -10.49 -22.21
CA ASP A 53 9.85 -11.89 -22.62
C ASP A 53 8.92 -12.86 -21.86
N ARG A 54 8.05 -12.36 -20.96
CA ARG A 54 7.06 -13.17 -20.24
C ARG A 54 5.79 -13.38 -21.07
N PRO A 55 5.08 -14.50 -20.90
CA PRO A 55 3.84 -14.76 -21.62
C PRO A 55 2.81 -13.64 -21.42
N PHE A 56 2.24 -13.13 -22.51
CA PHE A 56 1.25 -12.05 -22.48
C PHE A 56 0.01 -12.40 -21.62
N ASP A 57 -0.47 -13.64 -21.72
CA ASP A 57 -1.63 -14.13 -20.96
C ASP A 57 -1.39 -14.11 -19.45
N LEU A 58 -0.13 -14.23 -19.03
CA LEU A 58 0.24 -14.17 -17.63
C LEU A 58 0.21 -12.72 -17.13
N ILE A 59 0.88 -11.81 -17.84
CA ILE A 59 0.94 -10.39 -17.48
C ILE A 59 -0.49 -9.84 -17.34
N THR A 60 -1.34 -10.15 -18.31
CA THR A 60 -2.76 -9.76 -18.31
C THR A 60 -3.50 -10.29 -17.08
N ARG A 61 -3.35 -11.58 -16.76
CA ARG A 61 -3.97 -12.19 -15.56
C ARG A 61 -3.49 -11.57 -14.25
N LEU A 62 -2.19 -11.27 -14.13
CA LEU A 62 -1.67 -10.59 -12.93
C LEU A 62 -2.29 -9.21 -12.77
N LEU A 63 -2.42 -8.47 -13.87
CA LEU A 63 -3.05 -7.17 -13.90
C LEU A 63 -4.53 -7.25 -13.50
N GLU A 64 -5.29 -8.18 -14.07
CA GLU A 64 -6.68 -8.45 -13.70
C GLU A 64 -6.83 -8.81 -12.22
N ASN A 65 -5.96 -9.67 -11.68
CA ASN A 65 -5.97 -10.04 -10.27
C ASN A 65 -5.65 -8.85 -9.36
N SER A 66 -4.68 -8.01 -9.75
CA SER A 66 -4.36 -6.78 -9.02
C SER A 66 -5.57 -5.84 -8.98
N MET A 67 -6.30 -5.69 -10.09
CA MET A 67 -7.50 -4.83 -10.18
C MET A 67 -8.66 -5.37 -9.36
N ASN A 68 -8.90 -6.68 -9.44
CA ASN A 68 -9.94 -7.34 -8.66
C ASN A 68 -9.64 -7.28 -7.15
N GLY A 69 -8.37 -7.41 -6.76
CA GLY A 69 -7.95 -7.27 -5.37
C GLY A 69 -7.99 -5.82 -4.87
N ALA A 70 -7.64 -4.85 -5.72
CA ALA A 70 -7.68 -3.43 -5.37
C ALA A 70 -9.05 -2.96 -4.88
N GLY A 71 -10.11 -3.37 -5.58
CA GLY A 71 -11.49 -3.07 -5.18
C GLY A 71 -11.87 -3.68 -3.83
N LYS A 72 -11.28 -4.83 -3.46
CA LYS A 72 -11.56 -5.55 -2.21
C LYS A 72 -10.68 -5.09 -1.03
N CYS A 73 -9.46 -4.65 -1.29
CA CYS A 73 -8.50 -4.31 -0.23
C CYS A 73 -8.44 -2.79 0.03
N GLY A 74 -9.33 -2.02 -0.60
CA GLY A 74 -9.35 -0.56 -0.46
C GLY A 74 -8.08 0.12 -0.97
N PHE A 75 -7.25 -0.58 -1.75
CA PHE A 75 -6.02 -0.02 -2.29
C PHE A 75 -6.32 1.18 -3.18
N PHE A 76 -5.49 2.19 -3.06
CA PHE A 76 -5.51 3.27 -4.03
C PHE A 76 -4.92 2.78 -5.34
N PHE A 77 -5.81 2.59 -6.31
CA PHE A 77 -5.43 2.45 -7.70
C PHE A 77 -5.93 3.64 -8.52
N LEU A 78 -5.06 4.24 -9.33
CA LEU A 78 -5.50 5.07 -10.45
C LEU A 78 -6.28 4.18 -11.42
N ASP A 79 -7.27 4.79 -12.06
CA ASP A 79 -8.23 4.19 -12.99
C ASP A 79 -7.78 2.87 -13.63
N PRO A 80 -8.52 1.76 -13.45
CA PRO A 80 -8.26 0.52 -14.18
C PRO A 80 -8.16 0.70 -15.70
N ALA A 81 -8.84 1.72 -16.25
CA ALA A 81 -8.76 2.05 -17.67
C ALA A 81 -7.38 2.58 -18.08
N ILE A 82 -6.68 3.33 -17.21
CA ILE A 82 -5.31 3.80 -17.47
C ILE A 82 -4.37 2.61 -17.58
N LEU A 83 -4.49 1.63 -16.69
CA LEU A 83 -3.68 0.42 -16.72
C LEU A 83 -4.00 -0.49 -17.92
N SER A 84 -5.27 -0.53 -18.33
CA SER A 84 -5.75 -1.32 -19.48
C SER A 84 -5.40 -0.70 -20.84
N SER A 85 -5.02 0.59 -20.88
CA SER A 85 -4.67 1.33 -22.10
C SER A 85 -3.28 1.00 -22.66
N SER A 86 -2.50 0.12 -22.00
CA SER A 86 -1.12 -0.25 -22.36
C SER A 86 -0.94 -0.87 -23.77
N GLY A 87 -2.02 -1.06 -24.54
CA GLY A 87 -1.99 -1.53 -25.93
C GLY A 87 -2.73 -0.66 -26.96
N SER A 88 -3.33 0.47 -26.58
CA SER A 88 -4.14 1.28 -27.51
C SER A 88 -3.52 2.66 -27.77
N GLN A 89 -3.16 2.93 -29.03
CA GLN A 89 -2.61 4.22 -29.51
C GLN A 89 -3.70 5.32 -29.58
N SER A 90 -4.53 5.45 -28.54
CA SER A 90 -5.48 6.56 -28.45
C SER A 90 -4.74 7.80 -27.95
N HIS A 91 -4.67 8.85 -28.76
CA HIS A 91 -3.94 10.11 -28.53
C HIS A 91 -4.35 10.91 -27.28
N HIS A 92 -5.23 10.40 -26.41
CA HIS A 92 -5.77 11.11 -25.25
C HIS A 92 -5.66 10.35 -23.91
N GLN A 93 -5.06 9.16 -23.86
CA GLN A 93 -4.84 8.43 -22.60
C GLN A 93 -3.34 8.40 -22.26
N THR A 94 -3.00 8.95 -21.10
CA THR A 94 -1.65 8.91 -20.54
C THR A 94 -1.29 7.47 -20.21
N GLN A 95 -0.23 6.97 -20.86
CA GLN A 95 0.29 5.63 -20.61
C GLN A 95 0.74 5.49 -19.14
N PRO A 96 0.51 4.33 -18.50
CA PRO A 96 1.01 4.09 -17.15
C PRO A 96 2.53 4.00 -17.14
N SER A 97 3.16 4.52 -16.09
CA SER A 97 4.59 4.47 -15.90
C SER A 97 5.06 3.03 -15.69
N ILE A 98 6.34 2.80 -15.98
CA ILE A 98 6.91 1.46 -15.89
C ILE A 98 6.91 0.98 -14.43
N ALA A 99 7.20 1.86 -13.46
CA ALA A 99 7.16 1.49 -12.05
C ALA A 99 5.73 1.16 -11.60
N LEU A 100 4.73 1.92 -12.07
CA LEU A 100 3.32 1.66 -11.75
C LEU A 100 2.84 0.31 -12.32
N LEU A 101 3.23 -0.02 -13.55
CA LEU A 101 2.93 -1.34 -14.13
C LEU A 101 3.57 -2.46 -13.32
N ASN A 102 4.84 -2.32 -12.94
CA ASN A 102 5.55 -3.34 -12.18
C ASN A 102 4.96 -3.57 -10.79
N VAL A 103 4.54 -2.50 -10.10
CA VAL A 103 3.95 -2.65 -8.76
C VAL A 103 2.55 -3.25 -8.85
N SER A 104 1.83 -2.98 -9.94
CA SER A 104 0.56 -3.66 -10.23
C SER A 104 0.77 -5.16 -10.43
N HIS A 105 1.81 -5.57 -11.15
CA HIS A 105 2.17 -6.98 -11.30
C HIS A 105 2.63 -7.63 -9.98
N LEU A 106 3.37 -6.89 -9.14
CA LEU A 106 3.75 -7.33 -7.80
C LEU A 106 2.50 -7.71 -6.99
N TRP A 107 1.53 -6.78 -6.87
CA TRP A 107 0.26 -7.07 -6.20
C TRP A 107 -0.52 -8.18 -6.86
N GLY A 108 -0.55 -8.22 -8.19
CA GLY A 108 -1.15 -9.31 -8.95
C GLY A 108 -0.58 -10.68 -8.60
N SER A 109 0.73 -10.76 -8.33
CA SER A 109 1.43 -12.00 -7.93
C SER A 109 1.15 -12.41 -6.48
N ILE A 110 0.99 -11.43 -5.57
CA ILE A 110 0.64 -11.66 -4.15
C ILE A 110 -0.80 -12.15 -4.02
N LEU A 111 -1.69 -11.58 -4.83
CA LEU A 111 -3.11 -11.92 -4.86
C LEU A 111 -3.40 -13.17 -5.71
N TYR A 112 -2.40 -13.67 -6.45
CA TYR A 112 -2.51 -14.90 -7.22
C TYR A 112 -2.61 -16.11 -6.26
N PRO A 113 -3.42 -17.15 -6.58
CA PRO A 113 -3.47 -18.36 -5.78
C PRO A 113 -2.07 -18.93 -5.54
N LYS A 114 -1.73 -19.26 -4.28
CA LYS A 114 -0.39 -19.72 -3.86
C LYS A 114 0.04 -20.98 -4.63
N THR A 115 0.75 -20.78 -5.74
CA THR A 115 1.54 -21.83 -6.41
C THR A 115 2.98 -21.77 -5.88
N LEU A 116 3.76 -22.86 -6.05
CA LEU A 116 5.15 -22.94 -5.58
C LEU A 116 6.07 -21.83 -6.14
N ASP A 117 5.67 -21.16 -7.21
CA ASP A 117 6.48 -20.14 -7.90
C ASP A 117 6.18 -18.69 -7.44
N ALA A 118 5.24 -18.49 -6.51
CA ALA A 118 4.80 -17.15 -6.09
C ALA A 118 5.91 -16.28 -5.48
N GLY A 119 6.83 -16.87 -4.69
CA GLY A 119 7.92 -16.14 -4.05
C GLY A 119 8.93 -15.55 -5.04
N TYR A 120 9.28 -16.28 -6.10
CA TYR A 120 10.21 -15.77 -7.13
C TYR A 120 9.60 -14.64 -7.96
N MET A 121 8.29 -14.69 -8.20
CA MET A 121 7.57 -13.62 -8.89
C MET A 121 7.57 -12.32 -8.09
N GLU A 122 7.25 -12.41 -6.79
CA GLU A 122 7.20 -11.27 -5.87
C GLU A 122 8.55 -10.51 -5.87
N ASP A 123 9.64 -11.24 -5.63
CA ASP A 123 11.00 -10.71 -5.61
C ASP A 123 11.41 -10.05 -6.95
N GLY A 124 11.06 -10.69 -8.06
CA GLY A 124 11.35 -10.18 -9.40
C GLY A 124 10.65 -8.85 -9.67
N PHE A 125 9.35 -8.78 -9.40
CA PHE A 125 8.61 -7.53 -9.60
C PHE A 125 9.04 -6.44 -8.63
N LEU A 126 9.29 -6.76 -7.35
CA LEU A 126 9.77 -5.78 -6.38
C LEU A 126 11.07 -5.10 -6.86
N ARG A 127 12.07 -5.89 -7.31
CA ARG A 127 13.31 -5.34 -7.88
C ARG A 127 13.07 -4.44 -9.08
N LEU A 128 12.12 -4.82 -9.95
CA LEU A 128 11.78 -4.03 -11.13
C LEU A 128 11.06 -2.73 -10.78
N VAL A 129 10.21 -2.71 -9.75
CA VAL A 129 9.62 -1.45 -9.27
C VAL A 129 10.71 -0.52 -8.76
N LEU A 130 11.55 -0.99 -7.83
CA LEU A 130 12.60 -0.18 -7.19
C LEU A 130 13.59 0.39 -8.22
N ARG A 131 13.94 -0.39 -9.26
CA ARG A 131 14.84 0.08 -10.33
C ARG A 131 14.23 1.22 -11.15
N ASN A 132 12.95 1.14 -11.49
CA ASN A 132 12.31 2.10 -12.40
C ASN A 132 11.77 3.35 -11.68
N LEU A 133 11.62 3.30 -10.35
CA LEU A 133 11.09 4.39 -9.54
C LEU A 133 11.94 5.68 -9.62
N SER A 134 13.27 5.53 -9.70
CA SER A 134 14.20 6.66 -9.85
C SER A 134 13.94 7.46 -11.12
N GLY A 135 13.73 6.78 -12.25
CA GLY A 135 13.40 7.43 -13.53
C GLY A 135 12.04 8.13 -13.49
N ASP A 136 11.04 7.53 -12.83
CA ASP A 136 9.73 8.15 -12.66
C ASP A 136 9.80 9.42 -11.80
N LEU A 137 10.60 9.42 -10.73
CA LEU A 137 10.83 10.59 -9.87
C LEU A 137 11.49 11.75 -10.63
N GLU A 138 12.48 11.47 -11.46
CA GLU A 138 13.12 12.48 -12.30
C GLU A 138 12.14 13.06 -13.33
N ALA A 139 11.40 12.18 -14.01
CA ALA A 139 10.43 12.56 -15.04
C ALA A 139 9.17 13.25 -14.48
N ALA A 140 8.80 12.99 -13.21
CA ALA A 140 7.66 13.63 -12.55
C ALA A 140 7.79 15.15 -12.45
N SER A 141 9.01 15.70 -12.49
CA SER A 141 9.24 17.14 -12.57
C SER A 141 8.81 17.75 -13.91
N LEU A 142 8.67 16.94 -14.96
CA LEU A 142 8.36 17.34 -16.33
C LEU A 142 6.91 16.99 -16.73
N ASP A 143 6.33 15.93 -16.16
CA ASP A 143 4.95 15.51 -16.43
C ASP A 143 4.12 15.43 -15.13
N PRO A 144 3.16 16.35 -14.94
CA PRO A 144 2.21 16.34 -13.82
C PRO A 144 1.47 15.01 -13.63
N THR A 145 1.24 14.25 -14.71
CA THR A 145 0.57 12.95 -14.65
C THR A 145 1.45 11.91 -13.96
N LEU A 146 2.75 11.95 -14.23
CA LEU A 146 3.71 11.04 -13.62
C LEU A 146 3.77 11.25 -12.11
N VAL A 147 3.63 12.47 -11.60
CA VAL A 147 3.60 12.73 -10.14
C VAL A 147 2.54 11.87 -9.44
N VAL A 148 1.31 11.82 -9.99
CA VAL A 148 0.22 11.05 -9.37
C VAL A 148 0.46 9.54 -9.51
N GLN A 149 1.02 9.10 -10.63
CA GLN A 149 1.39 7.69 -10.84
C GLN A 149 2.55 7.25 -9.92
N THR A 150 3.53 8.12 -9.68
CA THR A 150 4.61 7.90 -8.71
C THR A 150 4.05 7.83 -7.29
N ILE A 151 3.15 8.74 -6.90
CA ILE A 151 2.46 8.67 -5.60
C ILE A 151 1.73 7.33 -5.44
N GLN A 152 0.99 6.89 -6.46
CA GLN A 152 0.32 5.59 -6.41
C GLN A 152 1.32 4.44 -6.25
N THR A 153 2.44 4.49 -6.97
CA THR A 153 3.48 3.46 -6.89
C THR A 153 4.09 3.37 -5.50
N GLU A 154 4.41 4.52 -4.89
CA GLU A 154 4.94 4.61 -3.53
C GLU A 154 3.92 4.13 -2.48
N VAL A 155 2.64 4.47 -2.65
CA VAL A 155 1.56 3.99 -1.79
C VAL A 155 1.46 2.46 -1.85
N LEU A 156 1.46 1.88 -3.06
CA LEU A 156 1.38 0.44 -3.26
C LEU A 156 2.62 -0.30 -2.73
N LEU A 157 3.82 0.27 -2.86
CA LEU A 157 5.04 -0.28 -2.24
C LEU A 157 4.97 -0.23 -0.72
N SER A 158 4.48 0.88 -0.16
CA SER A 158 4.33 1.01 1.28
C SER A 158 3.32 0.00 1.84
N TYR A 159 2.18 -0.21 1.18
CA TYR A 159 1.26 -1.29 1.54
C TYR A 159 1.90 -2.68 1.42
N TYR A 160 2.78 -2.90 0.43
CA TYR A 160 3.48 -4.17 0.27
C TYR A 160 4.37 -4.45 1.47
N TYR A 161 5.14 -3.46 1.90
CA TYR A 161 6.00 -3.59 3.08
C TYR A 161 5.22 -3.64 4.39
N LEU A 162 4.02 -3.05 4.45
CA LEU A 162 3.10 -3.24 5.57
C LEU A 162 2.66 -4.72 5.66
N TYR A 163 2.30 -5.32 4.52
CA TYR A 163 1.93 -6.72 4.40
C TYR A 163 3.10 -7.68 4.71
N ALA A 164 4.30 -7.33 4.24
CA ALA A 164 5.54 -8.10 4.47
C ALA A 164 6.16 -7.86 5.85
N ALA A 165 5.52 -7.10 6.73
CA ALA A 165 6.02 -6.76 8.07
C ALA A 165 7.45 -6.17 8.08
N CYS A 166 7.76 -5.34 7.07
CA CYS A 166 9.05 -4.64 6.91
C CYS A 166 8.86 -3.15 7.18
N PRO A 167 8.82 -2.72 8.45
CA PRO A 167 8.31 -1.41 8.81
C PRO A 167 9.21 -0.25 8.39
N VAL A 168 10.53 -0.45 8.31
CA VAL A 168 11.47 0.63 7.97
C VAL A 168 11.32 1.02 6.49
N GLU A 169 11.34 0.02 5.61
CA GLU A 169 11.19 0.18 4.17
C GLU A 169 9.80 0.73 3.83
N GLY A 170 8.75 0.15 4.44
CA GLY A 170 7.39 0.62 4.20
C GLY A 170 7.17 2.06 4.66
N ARG A 171 7.80 2.45 5.77
CA ARG A 171 7.76 3.82 6.27
C ARG A 171 8.50 4.80 5.36
N TYR A 172 9.63 4.39 4.79
CA TYR A 172 10.40 5.18 3.83
C TYR A 172 9.54 5.54 2.61
N HIS A 173 8.91 4.54 1.97
CA HIS A 173 8.02 4.77 0.83
C HIS A 173 6.78 5.62 1.20
N CYS A 174 6.22 5.42 2.39
CA CYS A 174 5.14 6.28 2.91
C CYS A 174 5.58 7.75 3.01
N ALA A 175 6.78 8.02 3.55
CA ALA A 175 7.31 9.37 3.70
C ALA A 175 7.56 10.07 2.36
N ILE A 176 8.02 9.32 1.34
CA ILE A 176 8.13 9.84 -0.04
C ILE A 176 6.76 10.19 -0.59
N ALA A 177 5.78 9.30 -0.46
CA ALA A 177 4.42 9.55 -0.94
C ALA A 177 3.80 10.79 -0.28
N VAL A 178 4.01 10.98 1.03
CA VAL A 178 3.61 12.19 1.76
C VAL A 178 4.30 13.44 1.20
N SER A 179 5.62 13.39 1.03
CA SER A 179 6.39 14.52 0.53
C SER A 179 5.98 14.93 -0.88
N LEU A 180 5.75 13.95 -1.77
CA LEU A 180 5.24 14.18 -3.12
C LEU A 180 3.84 14.79 -3.10
N ALA A 181 2.92 14.25 -2.29
CA ALA A 181 1.56 14.75 -2.20
C ALA A 181 1.51 16.21 -1.69
N LEU A 182 2.32 16.54 -0.69
CA LEU A 182 2.43 17.90 -0.15
C LEU A 182 3.12 18.86 -1.13
N GLY A 183 4.23 18.44 -1.74
CA GLY A 183 4.92 19.25 -2.76
C GLY A 183 4.06 19.51 -4.00
N ALA A 184 3.17 18.57 -4.33
CA ALA A 184 2.17 18.70 -5.39
C ALA A 184 0.93 19.52 -4.98
N GLY A 185 0.88 20.04 -3.75
CA GLY A 185 -0.24 20.84 -3.25
C GLY A 185 -1.54 20.05 -3.05
N LEU A 186 -1.47 18.71 -3.02
CA LEU A 186 -2.67 17.86 -2.97
C LEU A 186 -3.42 17.95 -1.63
N ASN A 187 -2.85 18.59 -0.60
CA ASN A 187 -3.50 18.90 0.67
C ASN A 187 -4.38 20.15 0.63
N THR A 188 -4.38 20.91 -0.47
CA THR A 188 -5.12 22.18 -0.57
C THR A 188 -6.11 22.21 -1.73
N LEU A 189 -6.68 21.08 -2.16
CA LEU A 189 -7.52 21.00 -3.36
C LEU A 189 -8.94 21.62 -3.23
N GLY A 190 -9.27 22.26 -2.10
CA GLY A 190 -10.60 22.82 -1.84
C GLY A 190 -10.99 24.06 -2.65
N PRO A 191 -12.24 24.56 -2.51
CA PRO A 191 -12.72 25.75 -3.25
C PRO A 191 -11.89 27.01 -2.99
N ALA A 192 -11.27 27.09 -1.82
CA ALA A 192 -10.36 28.17 -1.46
C ALA A 192 -9.15 28.25 -2.42
N LEU A 193 -8.69 27.14 -3.02
CA LEU A 193 -7.63 27.15 -4.04
C LEU A 193 -8.12 27.79 -5.34
N HIS A 194 -9.33 27.45 -5.78
CA HIS A 194 -9.97 28.07 -6.94
C HIS A 194 -10.17 29.58 -6.75
N GLN A 195 -10.42 30.03 -5.52
CA GLN A 195 -10.58 31.45 -5.20
C GLN A 195 -9.22 32.17 -5.03
N ARG A 196 -8.23 31.54 -4.36
CA ARG A 196 -6.88 32.09 -4.18
C ARG A 196 -6.14 32.28 -5.51
N ARG A 197 -6.22 31.32 -6.44
CA ARG A 197 -5.57 31.42 -7.76
C ARG A 197 -6.28 32.35 -8.75
N LYS A 198 -7.55 32.73 -8.49
CA LYS A 198 -8.25 33.78 -9.26
C LYS A 198 -7.85 35.20 -8.85
N VAL A 199 -7.38 35.40 -7.62
CA VAL A 199 -7.08 36.72 -7.05
C VAL A 199 -5.58 37.08 -7.19
N TYR A 200 -4.69 36.09 -7.29
CA TYR A 200 -3.25 36.32 -7.42
C TYR A 200 -2.69 35.72 -8.72
N PRO A 201 -1.86 36.45 -9.50
CA PRO A 201 -1.16 35.89 -10.66
C PRO A 201 -0.18 34.78 -10.22
N PRO A 202 0.32 33.93 -11.15
CA PRO A 202 1.12 32.73 -10.85
C PRO A 202 2.51 32.98 -10.22
N PHE A 203 2.82 34.20 -9.77
CA PHE A 203 4.10 34.61 -9.19
C PHE A 203 4.03 34.88 -7.68
N SER A 204 3.15 34.18 -6.94
CA SER A 204 3.22 34.22 -5.48
C SER A 204 4.35 33.31 -5.00
N LEU A 205 5.36 33.87 -4.33
CA LEU A 205 6.60 33.21 -3.85
C LEU A 205 6.38 32.18 -2.71
N ALA A 206 5.13 31.87 -2.36
CA ALA A 206 4.82 30.83 -1.39
C ALA A 206 4.68 29.50 -2.15
N THR A 207 5.82 28.80 -2.31
CA THR A 207 5.99 27.45 -2.89
C THR A 207 5.20 27.19 -4.19
N PRO A 208 5.85 27.16 -5.37
CA PRO A 208 5.14 26.78 -6.59
C PRO A 208 4.66 25.33 -6.44
N ASP A 209 3.34 25.15 -6.35
CA ASP A 209 2.74 23.81 -6.37
C ASP A 209 3.24 23.08 -7.63
N ILE A 210 3.78 21.87 -7.46
CA ILE A 210 4.35 21.09 -8.58
C ILE A 210 3.30 20.81 -9.66
N LEU A 211 2.01 20.75 -9.28
CA LEU A 211 0.92 20.47 -10.22
C LEU A 211 0.15 21.73 -10.65
N PRO A 212 -0.14 21.88 -11.97
CA PRO A 212 -1.06 22.90 -12.46
C PRO A 212 -2.48 22.62 -11.97
N LEU A 213 -3.42 23.55 -12.20
CA LEU A 213 -4.83 23.27 -11.93
C LEU A 213 -5.29 22.04 -12.74
N ALA A 214 -6.13 21.19 -12.15
CA ALA A 214 -6.67 20.04 -12.86
C ALA A 214 -7.37 20.50 -14.15
N GLY A 215 -7.06 19.85 -15.27
CA GLY A 215 -7.61 20.19 -16.57
C GLY A 215 -9.07 19.75 -16.72
N ASN A 216 -9.52 18.79 -15.91
CA ASN A 216 -10.88 18.30 -15.89
C ASN A 216 -11.27 17.71 -14.51
N SER A 217 -12.56 17.46 -14.30
CA SER A 217 -13.12 16.93 -13.05
C SER A 217 -12.65 15.50 -12.72
N VAL A 218 -12.25 14.73 -13.73
CA VAL A 218 -11.75 13.36 -13.55
C VAL A 218 -10.37 13.40 -12.91
N GLU A 219 -9.49 14.24 -13.43
CA GLU A 219 -8.16 14.49 -12.87
C GLU A 219 -8.24 15.06 -11.45
N GLU A 220 -9.14 16.02 -11.20
CA GLU A 220 -9.39 16.54 -9.85
C GLU A 220 -9.79 15.43 -8.88
N THR A 221 -10.67 14.52 -9.32
CA THR A 221 -11.08 13.36 -8.53
C THR A 221 -9.91 12.44 -8.22
N TYR A 222 -9.00 12.19 -9.17
CA TYR A 222 -7.81 11.36 -8.93
C TYR A 222 -6.85 11.99 -7.94
N ARG A 223 -6.62 13.30 -8.03
CA ARG A 223 -5.78 14.05 -7.09
C ARG A 223 -6.33 14.03 -5.67
N VAL A 224 -7.65 14.20 -5.51
CA VAL A 224 -8.32 14.07 -4.21
C VAL A 224 -8.15 12.66 -3.65
N LYS A 225 -8.41 11.63 -4.45
CA LYS A 225 -8.24 10.23 -4.02
C LYS A 225 -6.78 9.93 -3.64
N ALA A 226 -5.81 10.42 -4.41
CA ALA A 226 -4.38 10.24 -4.14
C ALA A 226 -3.98 10.83 -2.79
N PHE A 227 -4.42 12.06 -2.49
CA PHE A 227 -4.15 12.66 -1.19
C PHE A 227 -4.69 11.83 -0.02
N TRP A 228 -5.96 11.41 -0.10
CA TRP A 228 -6.58 10.63 0.98
C TRP A 228 -5.95 9.25 1.13
N ALA A 229 -5.53 8.61 0.04
CA ALA A 229 -4.80 7.36 0.09
C ALA A 229 -3.48 7.50 0.87
N VAL A 230 -2.71 8.54 0.59
CA VAL A 230 -1.46 8.85 1.27
C VAL A 230 -1.69 9.13 2.76
N LEU A 231 -2.70 9.94 3.08
CA LEU A 231 -3.03 10.26 4.48
C LEU A 231 -3.46 9.02 5.27
N VAL A 232 -4.37 8.22 4.70
CA VAL A 232 -4.85 6.98 5.31
C VAL A 232 -3.68 6.01 5.55
N LEU A 233 -2.83 5.79 4.55
CA LEU A 233 -1.65 4.95 4.67
C LEU A 233 -0.68 5.46 5.76
N ASN A 234 -0.42 6.78 5.82
CA ASN A 234 0.39 7.34 6.90
C ASN A 234 -0.20 7.05 8.27
N ASN A 235 -1.52 7.22 8.43
CA ASN A 235 -2.21 6.95 9.68
C ASN A 235 -2.17 5.46 10.06
N TYR A 236 -2.15 4.57 9.08
CA TYR A 236 -1.95 3.14 9.29
C TYR A 236 -0.57 2.82 9.87
N TRP A 237 0.48 3.43 9.35
CA TRP A 237 1.83 3.29 9.91
C TRP A 237 1.94 3.80 11.35
N VAL A 238 1.29 4.92 11.65
CA VAL A 238 1.19 5.46 13.02
C VAL A 238 0.44 4.47 13.92
N ALA A 239 -0.68 3.93 13.45
CA ALA A 239 -1.52 3.03 14.24
C ALA A 239 -0.88 1.65 14.49
N ALA A 240 -0.25 1.06 13.48
CA ALA A 240 0.30 -0.29 13.54
C ALA A 240 1.64 -0.35 14.30
N TYR A 241 2.54 0.61 14.07
CA TYR A 241 3.91 0.57 14.59
C TYR A 241 4.23 1.70 15.57
N GLY A 242 3.30 2.62 15.85
CA GLY A 242 3.53 3.74 16.77
C GLY A 242 4.55 4.76 16.26
N PHE A 243 4.85 4.76 14.96
CA PHE A 243 5.78 5.74 14.39
C PHE A 243 5.20 7.16 14.46
N PRO A 244 6.05 8.20 14.60
CA PRO A 244 5.62 9.57 14.39
C PRO A 244 5.04 9.73 12.99
N SER A 245 4.00 10.55 12.85
CA SER A 245 3.38 10.88 11.56
C SER A 245 4.40 11.50 10.59
N ALA A 246 4.33 11.15 9.30
CA ALA A 246 5.20 11.76 8.26
C ALA A 246 4.62 13.07 7.80
N MET A 247 3.31 13.25 8.01
CA MET A 247 2.64 14.52 7.79
C MET A 247 3.15 15.52 8.84
N PRO A 248 3.78 16.63 8.41
CA PRO A 248 4.20 17.67 9.34
C PRO A 248 3.00 18.27 10.08
N THR A 249 3.16 18.49 11.38
CA THR A 249 2.13 19.09 12.23
C THR A 249 1.85 20.54 11.82
N GLY A 250 0.58 20.93 11.78
CA GLY A 250 0.17 22.32 11.51
C GLY A 250 0.02 22.68 10.02
N ILE A 251 0.25 21.72 9.10
CA ILE A 251 -0.07 21.93 7.69
C ILE A 251 -1.60 21.92 7.52
N PRO A 252 -2.19 22.93 6.86
CA PRO A 252 -3.62 22.94 6.58
C PRO A 252 -3.98 21.85 5.56
N ILE A 253 -5.05 21.11 5.87
CA ILE A 253 -5.64 20.10 4.98
C ILE A 253 -7.02 20.61 4.58
N ASP A 254 -7.08 21.24 3.41
CA ASP A 254 -8.28 21.81 2.81
C ASP A 254 -8.87 20.92 1.69
N THR A 255 -8.26 19.77 1.44
CA THR A 255 -8.75 18.81 0.45
C THR A 255 -10.10 18.24 0.86
N PRO A 256 -11.11 18.27 -0.01
CA PRO A 256 -12.46 17.77 0.31
C PRO A 256 -12.45 16.25 0.46
N TRP A 257 -13.37 15.68 1.25
CA TRP A 257 -13.51 14.22 1.35
C TRP A 257 -13.70 13.55 -0.02
N PRO A 258 -13.25 12.29 -0.20
CA PRO A 258 -13.54 11.52 -1.40
C PRO A 258 -15.05 11.50 -1.65
N SER A 259 -15.47 11.78 -2.89
CA SER A 259 -16.88 11.88 -3.35
C SER A 259 -17.73 13.05 -2.81
N SER A 260 -17.17 13.95 -2.00
CA SER A 260 -17.90 15.16 -1.59
C SER A 260 -17.93 16.16 -2.74
N ALA A 261 -19.05 16.22 -3.46
CA ALA A 261 -19.27 17.22 -4.52
C ALA A 261 -19.35 18.68 -3.97
N GLY A 262 -19.43 18.86 -2.65
CA GLY A 262 -19.51 20.16 -1.98
C GLY A 262 -18.27 20.45 -1.15
N GLY A 263 -17.55 21.52 -1.50
CA GLY A 263 -16.27 21.88 -0.90
C GLY A 263 -16.32 22.55 0.48
N GLY A 264 -17.12 22.02 1.40
CA GLY A 264 -17.16 22.47 2.80
C GLY A 264 -16.70 21.42 3.82
N ALA A 265 -16.57 20.17 3.40
CA ALA A 265 -16.33 19.04 4.28
C ALA A 265 -14.86 18.62 4.24
N THR A 266 -14.11 18.98 5.28
CA THR A 266 -12.67 18.72 5.47
C THR A 266 -12.42 17.99 6.79
N ILE A 267 -11.18 17.53 6.99
CA ILE A 267 -10.74 16.95 8.26
C ILE A 267 -11.00 17.90 9.44
N SER A 268 -10.78 19.21 9.26
CA SER A 268 -10.99 20.21 10.30
C SER A 268 -12.47 20.30 10.72
N THR A 269 -13.39 20.32 9.76
CA THR A 269 -14.83 20.37 10.05
C THR A 269 -15.35 19.10 10.70
N PHE A 270 -14.76 17.94 10.36
CA PHE A 270 -15.10 16.66 10.97
C PHE A 270 -14.61 16.58 12.42
N LEU A 271 -13.35 16.95 12.68
CA LEU A 271 -12.78 16.95 14.03
C LEU A 271 -13.46 17.98 14.95
N ASN A 272 -14.05 19.03 14.38
CA ASN A 272 -14.92 19.97 15.12
C ASN A 272 -16.35 19.45 15.32
N GLY A 273 -16.67 18.26 14.81
CA GLY A 273 -17.98 17.61 14.98
C GLY A 273 -19.09 18.15 14.08
N CYS A 274 -18.76 18.93 13.05
CA CYS A 274 -19.72 19.57 12.14
C CYS A 274 -20.07 18.72 10.91
N ASP A 275 -19.33 17.64 10.63
CA ASP A 275 -19.45 16.89 9.37
C ASP A 275 -19.49 15.36 9.56
N LEU A 276 -20.68 14.80 9.70
CA LEU A 276 -20.89 13.39 10.09
C LEU A 276 -21.72 12.56 9.10
N HIS A 277 -22.28 13.15 8.04
CA HIS A 277 -23.27 12.47 7.18
C HIS A 277 -22.79 12.23 5.75
N GLY A 278 -23.05 11.02 5.24
CA GLY A 278 -23.18 10.75 3.79
C GLY A 278 -21.87 10.82 2.99
N PHE A 279 -20.99 9.84 3.17
CA PHE A 279 -19.74 9.75 2.42
C PHE A 279 -19.53 8.36 1.83
N SER A 280 -18.75 8.30 0.75
CA SER A 280 -18.26 7.04 0.19
C SER A 280 -17.54 6.18 1.24
N PRO A 281 -17.47 4.85 1.04
CA PRO A 281 -16.72 3.96 1.93
C PRO A 281 -15.27 4.44 2.17
N THR A 282 -14.59 4.96 1.13
CA THR A 282 -13.25 5.56 1.26
C THR A 282 -13.24 6.80 2.16
N GLY A 283 -14.26 7.65 2.09
CA GLY A 283 -14.39 8.80 2.99
C GLY A 283 -14.60 8.39 4.44
N LEU A 284 -15.33 7.30 4.70
CA LEU A 284 -15.49 6.74 6.04
C LEU A 284 -14.17 6.22 6.61
N VAL A 285 -13.38 5.50 5.81
CA VAL A 285 -12.03 5.05 6.19
C VAL A 285 -11.11 6.24 6.48
N ALA A 286 -11.14 7.26 5.63
CA ALA A 286 -10.37 8.48 5.83
C ALA A 286 -10.70 9.17 7.17
N LYS A 287 -11.99 9.32 7.49
CA LYS A 287 -12.44 9.87 8.78
C LYS A 287 -12.00 9.03 9.97
N ALA A 288 -12.22 7.71 9.89
CA ALA A 288 -11.89 6.80 10.98
C ALA A 288 -10.36 6.76 11.24
N SER A 289 -9.55 6.69 10.18
CA SER A 289 -8.09 6.71 10.29
C SER A 289 -7.55 8.05 10.84
N ALA A 290 -8.11 9.18 10.41
CA ALA A 290 -7.76 10.50 10.92
C ALA A 290 -8.10 10.64 12.42
N LEU A 291 -9.27 10.17 12.82
CA LEU A 291 -9.66 10.18 14.24
C LEU A 291 -8.71 9.32 15.09
N LEU A 292 -8.39 8.11 14.61
CA LEU A 292 -7.46 7.22 15.31
C LEU A 292 -6.07 7.85 15.44
N GLU A 293 -5.54 8.43 14.36
CA GLU A 293 -4.23 9.08 14.39
C GLU A 293 -4.18 10.23 15.40
N GLN A 294 -5.21 11.08 15.45
CA GLN A 294 -5.28 12.20 16.40
C GLN A 294 -5.29 11.72 17.86
N VAL A 295 -6.03 10.65 18.15
CA VAL A 295 -6.06 10.04 19.48
C VAL A 295 -4.69 9.47 19.86
N ILE A 296 -4.01 8.81 18.93
CA ILE A 296 -2.66 8.26 19.16
C ILE A 296 -1.65 9.39 19.35
N ALA A 297 -1.62 10.37 18.47
CA ALA A 297 -0.71 11.51 18.54
C ALA A 297 -0.87 12.28 19.85
N PHE A 298 -2.11 12.51 20.29
CA PHE A 298 -2.39 13.12 21.59
C PHE A 298 -1.85 12.26 22.73
N SER A 299 -2.14 10.95 22.73
CA SER A 299 -1.69 10.03 23.78
C SER A 299 -0.16 9.99 23.92
N VAL A 300 0.56 10.07 22.79
CA VAL A 300 2.04 10.12 22.78
C VAL A 300 2.55 11.48 23.29
N SER A 301 1.90 12.58 22.90
CA SER A 301 2.32 13.93 23.29
C SER A 301 2.06 14.27 24.75
N THR A 302 1.06 13.64 25.40
CA THR A 302 0.61 13.99 26.75
C THR A 302 0.93 12.92 27.78
N ALA A 303 2.02 12.17 27.59
CA ALA A 303 2.38 11.00 28.39
C ALA A 303 2.39 11.22 29.91
N ASP A 304 2.65 12.45 30.38
CA ASP A 304 2.73 12.75 31.81
C ASP A 304 1.41 13.23 32.44
N THR A 305 0.56 13.95 31.71
CA THR A 305 -0.79 14.37 32.16
C THR A 305 -1.70 14.65 30.96
N PRO A 306 -2.57 13.72 30.53
CA PRO A 306 -3.51 13.99 29.46
C PRO A 306 -4.57 15.01 29.90
N ASP A 307 -4.83 16.02 29.07
CA ASP A 307 -5.95 16.94 29.28
C ASP A 307 -7.27 16.16 29.15
N PRO A 308 -8.05 16.01 30.25
CA PRO A 308 -9.29 15.26 30.23
C PRO A 308 -10.32 15.86 29.27
N ARG A 309 -10.29 17.18 29.03
CA ARG A 309 -11.24 17.83 28.12
C ARG A 309 -11.03 17.41 26.67
N THR A 310 -9.77 17.28 26.26
CA THR A 310 -9.43 16.83 24.91
C THR A 310 -9.76 15.36 24.74
N LEU A 311 -9.48 14.51 25.74
CA LEU A 311 -9.89 13.10 25.73
C LEU A 311 -11.41 12.94 25.64
N ASP A 312 -12.17 13.71 26.41
CA ASP A 312 -13.64 13.68 26.38
C ASP A 312 -14.19 14.15 25.03
N SER A 313 -13.54 15.14 24.39
CA SER A 313 -13.88 15.56 23.02
C SER A 313 -13.65 14.43 22.02
N PHE A 314 -12.50 13.74 22.09
CA PHE A 314 -12.22 12.60 21.23
C PHE A 314 -13.22 11.47 21.46
N ALA A 315 -13.51 11.12 22.70
CA ALA A 315 -14.52 10.13 23.06
C ALA A 315 -15.89 10.49 22.46
N SER A 316 -16.34 11.74 22.60
CA SER A 316 -17.59 12.24 22.02
C SER A 316 -17.63 12.07 20.50
N ILE A 317 -16.55 12.47 19.81
CA ILE A 317 -16.46 12.40 18.35
C ILE A 317 -16.41 10.94 17.89
N SER A 318 -15.67 10.07 18.58
CA SER A 318 -15.59 8.64 18.26
C SER A 318 -16.93 7.94 18.41
N THR A 319 -17.65 8.15 19.52
CA THR A 319 -18.98 7.56 19.73
C THR A 319 -19.98 8.07 18.69
N ARG A 320 -19.95 9.35 18.37
CA ARG A 320 -20.84 9.95 17.36
C ARG A 320 -20.54 9.45 15.95
N SER A 321 -19.25 9.38 15.60
CA SER A 321 -18.80 8.82 14.33
C SER A 321 -19.26 7.37 14.19
N ARG A 322 -19.10 6.58 15.25
CA ARG A 322 -19.55 5.18 15.28
C ARG A 322 -21.06 5.02 15.08
N ALA A 323 -21.87 5.92 15.67
CA ALA A 323 -23.32 5.93 15.50
C ALA A 323 -23.76 6.37 14.10
N SER A 324 -22.91 7.14 13.39
CA SER A 324 -23.16 7.58 12.02
C SER A 324 -22.74 6.57 10.95
N LEU A 325 -21.99 5.52 11.30
CA LEU A 325 -21.55 4.51 10.35
C LEU A 325 -22.73 3.67 9.84
N PRO A 326 -22.80 3.39 8.52
CA PRO A 326 -23.76 2.45 7.97
C PRO A 326 -23.65 1.05 8.60
N PRO A 327 -24.74 0.28 8.63
CA PRO A 327 -24.67 -1.13 9.03
C PRO A 327 -23.72 -1.90 8.12
N LEU A 328 -23.01 -2.88 8.67
CA LEU A 328 -22.05 -3.69 7.93
C LEU A 328 -22.74 -4.42 6.77
N SER A 329 -22.19 -4.28 5.58
CA SER A 329 -22.71 -4.85 4.34
C SER A 329 -21.73 -5.82 3.66
N GLY A 330 -20.72 -6.29 4.40
CA GLY A 330 -19.62 -7.11 3.85
C GLY A 330 -18.63 -6.34 2.96
N ASP A 331 -18.82 -5.02 2.80
CA ASP A 331 -17.91 -4.16 2.05
C ASP A 331 -16.62 -3.90 2.86
N PRO A 332 -15.43 -4.31 2.37
CA PRO A 332 -14.21 -4.26 3.17
C PRO A 332 -13.83 -2.85 3.70
N PRO A 333 -13.91 -1.75 2.92
CA PRO A 333 -13.66 -0.40 3.43
C PRO A 333 -14.62 -0.02 4.57
N LEU A 334 -15.87 -0.50 4.54
CA LEU A 334 -16.80 -0.25 5.63
C LEU A 334 -16.37 -1.03 6.88
N VAL A 335 -15.97 -2.29 6.76
CA VAL A 335 -15.41 -3.08 7.88
C VAL A 335 -14.21 -2.38 8.49
N ILE A 336 -13.28 -1.90 7.66
CA ILE A 336 -12.10 -1.15 8.08
C ILE A 336 -12.50 0.12 8.84
N ALA A 337 -13.46 0.89 8.31
CA ALA A 337 -13.95 2.10 8.98
C ALA A 337 -14.55 1.80 10.36
N HIS A 338 -15.31 0.70 10.51
CA HIS A 338 -15.83 0.24 11.81
C HIS A 338 -14.69 -0.14 12.76
N VAL A 339 -13.73 -0.96 12.30
CA VAL A 339 -12.58 -1.40 13.11
C VAL A 339 -11.77 -0.19 13.60
N LEU A 340 -11.37 0.71 12.70
CA LEU A 340 -10.59 1.90 13.07
C LEU A 340 -11.34 2.81 14.05
N THR A 341 -12.65 2.97 13.87
CA THR A 341 -13.47 3.78 14.78
C THR A 341 -13.58 3.14 16.15
N ASP A 342 -13.83 1.83 16.24
CA ASP A 342 -13.90 1.10 17.51
C ASP A 342 -12.51 1.10 18.20
N VAL A 343 -11.39 1.03 17.45
CA VAL A 343 -10.03 1.21 17.99
C VAL A 343 -9.81 2.63 18.53
N ALA A 344 -10.32 3.66 17.85
CA ALA A 344 -10.25 5.04 18.38
C ALA A 344 -11.06 5.19 19.69
N ILE A 345 -12.21 4.50 19.82
CA ILE A 345 -12.96 4.43 21.08
C ILE A 345 -12.11 3.76 22.17
N LEU A 346 -11.49 2.62 21.88
CA LEU A 346 -10.61 1.91 22.81
C LEU A 346 -9.49 2.82 23.33
N ARG A 347 -8.80 3.50 22.42
CA ARG A 347 -7.66 4.36 22.76
C ARG A 347 -8.08 5.59 23.55
N SER A 348 -9.17 6.27 23.18
CA SER A 348 -9.67 7.45 23.90
C SER A 348 -10.14 7.13 25.32
N HIS A 349 -10.64 5.92 25.56
CA HIS A 349 -11.17 5.52 26.87
C HIS A 349 -10.17 4.76 27.75
N SER A 350 -9.02 4.36 27.21
CA SER A 350 -7.98 3.60 27.91
C SER A 350 -7.51 4.25 29.22
N PRO A 351 -7.31 5.59 29.31
CA PRO A 351 -6.91 6.24 30.57
C PRO A 351 -7.93 6.10 31.72
N TYR A 352 -9.21 5.82 31.40
CA TYR A 352 -10.31 5.79 32.37
C TYR A 352 -10.64 4.39 32.91
N LEU A 353 -9.88 3.36 32.51
CA LEU A 353 -10.14 1.98 32.92
C LEU A 353 -10.09 1.77 34.44
N GLY A 354 -9.28 2.55 35.16
CA GLY A 354 -9.20 2.48 36.63
C GLY A 354 -10.26 3.28 37.37
N THR A 355 -10.96 4.20 36.70
CA THR A 355 -11.75 5.25 37.37
C THR A 355 -13.26 5.11 37.18
N SER A 356 -13.73 4.52 36.07
CA SER A 356 -15.17 4.43 35.78
C SER A 356 -15.57 3.06 35.23
N SER A 357 -16.56 2.42 35.86
CA SER A 357 -17.09 1.15 35.38
C SER A 357 -17.77 1.26 34.01
N ALA A 358 -18.50 2.35 33.77
CA ALA A 358 -19.15 2.59 32.48
C ALA A 358 -18.14 2.74 31.33
N MET A 359 -16.98 3.34 31.61
CA MET A 359 -15.90 3.46 30.61
C MET A 359 -15.25 2.11 30.33
N ARG A 360 -15.07 1.27 31.35
CA ARG A 360 -14.62 -0.12 31.15
C ARG A 360 -15.59 -0.91 30.27
N ASP A 361 -16.90 -0.81 30.52
CA ASP A 361 -17.90 -1.51 29.71
C ASP A 361 -17.85 -1.03 28.25
N THR A 362 -17.66 0.27 28.03
CA THR A 362 -17.50 0.86 26.69
C THR A 362 -16.27 0.30 25.97
N VAL A 363 -15.13 0.20 26.67
CA VAL A 363 -13.89 -0.39 26.12
C VAL A 363 -14.10 -1.87 25.80
N LEU A 364 -14.70 -2.65 26.69
CA LEU A 364 -14.94 -4.07 26.45
C LEU A 364 -15.88 -4.31 25.26
N LEU A 365 -16.94 -3.50 25.14
CA LEU A 365 -17.86 -3.56 24.00
C LEU A 365 -17.16 -3.19 22.68
N ALA A 366 -16.31 -2.16 22.68
CA ALA A 366 -15.55 -1.79 21.49
C ALA A 366 -14.55 -2.89 21.10
N ALA A 367 -13.86 -3.50 22.08
CA ALA A 367 -12.93 -4.59 21.83
C ALA A 367 -13.64 -5.83 21.25
N GLY A 368 -14.80 -6.19 21.81
CA GLY A 368 -15.62 -7.29 21.29
C GLY A 368 -16.02 -7.07 19.84
N ARG A 369 -16.46 -5.84 19.48
CA ARG A 369 -16.80 -5.49 18.10
C ARG A 369 -15.61 -5.55 17.15
N VAL A 370 -14.42 -5.13 17.58
CA VAL A 370 -13.21 -5.25 16.75
C VAL A 370 -12.94 -6.71 16.40
N VAL A 371 -12.99 -7.61 17.39
CA VAL A 371 -12.77 -9.05 17.16
C VAL A 371 -13.84 -9.62 16.21
N GLU A 372 -15.12 -9.34 16.47
CA GLU A 372 -16.23 -9.81 15.62
C GLU A 372 -16.10 -9.33 14.18
N ASN A 373 -15.75 -8.06 13.98
CA ASN A 373 -15.56 -7.47 12.65
C ASN A 373 -14.36 -8.08 11.91
N LEU A 374 -13.27 -8.37 12.62
CA LEU A 374 -12.09 -9.03 12.04
C LEU A 374 -12.38 -10.49 11.68
N GLU A 375 -13.14 -11.21 12.50
CA GLU A 375 -13.58 -12.57 12.19
C GLU A 375 -14.48 -12.59 10.94
N MET A 376 -15.44 -11.66 10.83
CA MET A 376 -16.25 -11.51 9.63
C MET A 376 -15.43 -11.18 8.38
N ALA A 377 -14.37 -10.37 8.50
CA ALA A 377 -13.46 -10.06 7.41
C ALA A 377 -12.63 -11.29 6.97
N ASN A 378 -12.10 -12.05 7.93
CA ASN A 378 -11.29 -13.24 7.69
C ASN A 378 -12.07 -14.39 7.06
N LEU A 379 -13.38 -14.51 7.33
CA LEU A 379 -14.24 -15.52 6.70
C LEU A 379 -14.37 -15.33 5.19
N HIS A 380 -14.16 -14.11 4.70
CA HIS A 380 -13.94 -13.86 3.28
C HIS A 380 -12.43 -13.95 3.02
N GLU A 381 -11.90 -15.15 2.76
CA GLU A 381 -10.49 -15.47 2.37
C GLU A 381 -9.89 -14.57 1.25
N SER A 382 -10.67 -13.65 0.69
CA SER A 382 -10.32 -12.68 -0.33
C SER A 382 -9.95 -11.27 0.17
N VAL A 383 -9.96 -10.99 1.48
CA VAL A 383 -9.62 -9.65 2.01
C VAL A 383 -8.19 -9.64 2.53
N ILE A 384 -7.23 -9.31 1.66
CA ILE A 384 -5.84 -9.01 2.03
C ILE A 384 -5.74 -7.49 2.21
N ASP A 385 -6.43 -6.95 3.22
CA ASP A 385 -6.06 -5.61 3.68
C ASP A 385 -4.82 -5.78 4.59
N PRO A 386 -3.67 -5.17 4.27
CA PRO A 386 -2.43 -5.34 5.03
C PRO A 386 -2.51 -4.98 6.53
N ILE A 387 -3.56 -4.30 6.97
CA ILE A 387 -3.81 -3.94 8.39
C ILE A 387 -4.67 -4.98 9.07
N LEU A 388 -5.61 -5.58 8.33
CA LEU A 388 -6.54 -6.58 8.87
C LEU A 388 -5.99 -8.02 8.70
N ALA A 389 -5.11 -8.23 7.73
CA ALA A 389 -4.52 -9.52 7.47
C ALA A 389 -3.49 -9.87 8.56
N PRO A 390 -3.46 -11.15 9.02
CA PRO A 390 -2.29 -11.62 9.76
C PRO A 390 -1.08 -11.49 8.82
N GLY A 391 -0.10 -10.68 9.21
CA GLY A 391 1.14 -10.52 8.45
C GLY A 391 1.77 -11.88 8.15
N LYS A 392 2.56 -11.98 7.07
CA LYS A 392 3.39 -13.18 6.83
C LYS A 392 4.17 -13.46 8.12
N SER A 393 3.86 -14.55 8.80
CA SER A 393 4.49 -14.89 10.08
C SER A 393 5.99 -15.12 9.86
N ASP A 394 6.80 -14.83 10.89
CA ASP A 394 8.27 -15.02 10.93
C ASP A 394 8.76 -16.45 10.57
N VAL A 395 7.84 -17.40 10.37
CA VAL A 395 8.17 -18.80 10.07
C VAL A 395 8.40 -19.04 8.57
N ASP A 396 7.86 -18.18 7.69
CA ASP A 396 7.95 -18.36 6.22
C ASP A 396 8.74 -17.23 5.50
N TYR A 397 9.22 -16.21 6.21
CA TYR A 397 9.99 -15.12 5.61
C TYR A 397 11.50 -15.32 5.83
N ASP A 398 12.19 -15.84 4.81
CA ASP A 398 13.65 -15.67 4.69
C ASP A 398 13.84 -14.30 4.03
N PRO A 399 14.28 -13.25 4.76
CA PRO A 399 14.39 -11.91 4.20
C PRO A 399 15.29 -11.97 2.96
N PRO A 400 14.95 -11.24 1.87
CA PRO A 400 15.85 -11.13 0.73
C PRO A 400 17.19 -10.64 1.29
N ARG A 401 18.21 -11.49 1.20
CA ARG A 401 19.53 -11.27 1.78
C ARG A 401 19.92 -9.84 1.49
N ALA A 402 20.06 -9.03 2.54
CA ALA A 402 20.49 -7.65 2.44
C ALA A 402 21.77 -7.63 1.58
N HIS A 403 21.62 -7.26 0.32
CA HIS A 403 22.74 -6.84 -0.48
C HIS A 403 23.20 -5.57 0.20
N LYS A 404 24.33 -5.66 0.90
CA LYS A 404 25.07 -4.49 1.35
C LYS A 404 25.15 -3.54 0.18
N SER A 405 24.37 -2.47 0.23
CA SER A 405 24.49 -1.39 -0.70
C SER A 405 25.79 -0.68 -0.32
N ASP A 406 26.87 -1.02 -1.02
CA ASP A 406 27.99 -0.11 -1.17
C ASP A 406 27.46 1.06 -2.01
N TYR A 407 26.86 2.05 -1.33
CA TYR A 407 26.73 3.38 -1.90
C TYR A 407 28.05 4.14 -1.65
N PRO A 408 28.58 4.86 -2.66
CA PRO A 408 29.82 5.62 -2.54
C PRO A 408 29.73 6.80 -1.56
#